data_AF-A0A486XIA4-F1
#
_entry.id   AF-A0A486XIA4-F1
#
_cell.length_a   1.000
_cell.length_b   1.000
_cell.length_c   1.000
_cell.angle_alpha   90.00
_cell.angle_beta   90.00
_cell.angle_gamma   90.00
#
_symmetry.space_group_name_H-M   'P 1'
#
loop_
_entity.id
_entity.type
_entity.pdbx_description
1 polymer ?
#
loop_
_entity_poly.entity_id
_entity_poly.type
_entity_poly.pdbx_seq_one_letter_code
_entity_poly.pdbx_strand_id
1 'polypeptide(L)'
;MAKINTLLSQRLKTASEKFSKMTNLVELSSSGNLSSFAGVFRITTLNETEKQTLKDILNQYKNENQEVIQDLEYLSSLTAEVKAINSQAIILHGERIQKAQQILTSYQEGAFSAWLICTYGNRQTPYNFLQYYELYRAIPVSLQTQLDLIPRQAAYSLASRQGPLAQKQHIIKTYQGQSKQELLELIRITFPLSIKDKRAQDVANITILGLKKILVQIKKSAFCPTNKQKQQLLSLLKELKTSVESLHD
;
A
#
# COMPACT_ATOMS: atom_id res chain seq x y z
N MET A 1 -54.91 25.84 -29.14
CA MET A 1 -54.42 24.47 -28.83
C MET A 1 -52.91 24.38 -28.58
N ALA A 2 -52.06 25.26 -29.11
CA ALA A 2 -50.60 25.21 -28.90
C ALA A 2 -50.13 25.33 -27.43
N LYS A 3 -50.82 26.13 -26.59
CA LYS A 3 -50.47 26.32 -25.16
C LYS A 3 -50.68 25.07 -24.29
N ILE A 4 -51.58 24.17 -24.68
CA ILE A 4 -51.88 22.95 -23.92
C ILE A 4 -50.80 21.90 -24.20
N ASN A 5 -50.36 21.79 -25.45
CA ASN A 5 -49.28 20.89 -25.85
C ASN A 5 -47.93 21.29 -25.23
N THR A 6 -47.66 22.59 -25.07
CA THR A 6 -46.45 23.06 -24.37
C THR A 6 -46.46 22.69 -22.89
N LEU A 7 -47.60 22.81 -22.21
CA LEU A 7 -47.73 22.43 -20.78
C LEU A 7 -47.63 20.92 -20.57
N LEU A 8 -48.18 20.11 -21.48
CA LEU A 8 -48.03 18.65 -21.47
C LEU A 8 -46.58 18.23 -21.70
N SER A 9 -45.88 18.87 -22.65
CA SER A 9 -44.47 18.57 -22.92
C SER A 9 -43.54 18.98 -21.77
N GLN A 10 -43.82 20.10 -21.08
CA GLN A 10 -43.11 20.50 -19.86
C GLN A 10 -43.35 19.51 -18.71
N ARG A 11 -44.60 19.06 -18.52
CA ARG A 11 -44.91 18.05 -17.50
C ARG A 11 -44.22 16.72 -17.78
N LEU A 12 -44.20 16.26 -19.04
CA LEU A 12 -43.50 15.05 -19.45
C LEU A 12 -41.98 15.15 -19.28
N LYS A 13 -41.38 16.30 -19.61
CA LYS A 13 -39.94 16.55 -19.34
C LYS A 13 -39.63 16.52 -17.85
N THR A 14 -40.43 17.18 -17.01
CA THR A 14 -40.21 17.15 -15.55
C THR A 14 -40.44 15.76 -14.94
N ALA A 15 -41.35 14.96 -15.49
CA ALA A 15 -41.56 13.58 -15.06
C ALA A 15 -40.39 12.68 -15.48
N SER A 16 -39.86 12.84 -16.69
CA SER A 16 -38.67 12.15 -17.19
C SER A 16 -37.40 12.53 -16.42
N GLU A 17 -37.22 13.81 -16.09
CA GLU A 17 -36.11 14.29 -15.25
C GLU A 17 -36.21 13.78 -13.81
N LYS A 18 -37.43 13.69 -13.25
CA LYS A 18 -37.66 13.08 -11.94
C LYS A 18 -37.40 11.57 -11.95
N PHE A 19 -37.81 10.87 -13.00
CA PHE A 19 -37.50 9.45 -13.18
C PHE A 19 -36.00 9.22 -13.32
N SER A 20 -35.30 10.03 -14.12
CA SER A 20 -33.84 10.00 -14.26
C SER A 20 -33.11 10.31 -12.96
N LYS A 21 -33.59 11.27 -12.17
CA LYS A 21 -33.05 11.55 -10.83
C LYS A 21 -33.32 10.40 -9.86
N MET A 22 -34.47 9.74 -9.96
CA MET A 22 -34.84 8.63 -9.10
C MET A 22 -34.08 7.36 -9.46
N THR A 23 -33.85 7.05 -10.74
CA THR A 23 -32.95 5.97 -11.17
C THR A 23 -31.51 6.26 -10.82
N ASN A 24 -31.02 7.50 -10.98
CA ASN A 24 -29.69 7.88 -10.50
C ASN A 24 -29.57 7.73 -8.97
N LEU A 25 -30.60 8.07 -8.20
CA LEU A 25 -30.62 7.86 -6.75
C LEU A 25 -30.66 6.37 -6.39
N VAL A 26 -31.40 5.55 -7.14
CA VAL A 26 -31.44 4.09 -6.94
C VAL A 26 -30.07 3.48 -7.28
N GLU A 27 -29.42 3.89 -8.37
CA GLU A 27 -28.06 3.48 -8.74
C GLU A 27 -27.00 3.98 -7.73
N LEU A 28 -27.15 5.18 -7.19
CA LEU A 28 -26.29 5.70 -6.12
C LEU A 28 -26.54 4.99 -4.78
N SER A 29 -27.76 4.46 -4.55
CA SER A 29 -28.08 3.66 -3.36
C SER A 29 -27.53 2.24 -3.48
N SER A 30 -27.62 1.62 -4.66
CA SER A 30 -27.12 0.28 -4.91
C SER A 30 -25.60 0.23 -5.01
N SER A 31 -24.96 1.33 -5.42
CA SER A 31 -23.50 1.48 -5.43
C SER A 31 -22.90 1.95 -4.10
N GLY A 32 -23.69 2.09 -3.02
CA GLY A 32 -23.21 2.50 -1.69
C GLY A 32 -22.88 4.00 -1.54
N ASN A 33 -23.03 4.79 -2.61
CA ASN A 33 -22.70 6.23 -2.65
C ASN A 33 -23.69 7.14 -1.90
N LEU A 34 -24.87 6.62 -1.49
CA LEU A 34 -25.81 7.33 -0.62
C LEU A 34 -25.65 7.01 0.87
N SER A 35 -24.68 6.17 1.25
CA SER A 35 -24.40 5.90 2.66
C SER A 35 -23.86 7.16 3.34
N SER A 36 -24.21 7.37 4.62
CA SER A 36 -23.59 8.41 5.47
C SER A 36 -22.05 8.28 5.51
N PHE A 37 -21.54 7.10 5.16
CA PHE A 37 -20.14 6.76 5.07
C PHE A 37 -19.44 7.45 3.90
N ALA A 38 -20.03 7.49 2.71
CA ALA A 38 -19.46 8.20 1.54
C ALA A 38 -19.32 9.72 1.76
N GLY A 39 -20.16 10.30 2.64
CA GLY A 39 -20.07 11.71 3.03
C GLY A 39 -18.90 12.04 3.98
N VAL A 40 -18.37 11.03 4.69
CA VAL A 40 -17.28 11.20 5.68
C VAL A 40 -15.95 10.64 5.18
N PHE A 41 -16.00 9.56 4.40
CA PHE A 41 -14.83 8.85 3.89
C PHE A 41 -14.72 9.02 2.37
N ARG A 42 -13.50 9.27 1.88
CA ARG A 42 -13.21 9.31 0.45
C ARG A 42 -13.13 7.88 -0.10
N ILE A 43 -14.27 7.34 -0.51
CA ILE A 43 -14.32 6.01 -1.15
C ILE A 43 -13.74 6.13 -2.56
N THR A 44 -12.76 5.28 -2.87
CA THR A 44 -12.22 5.14 -4.22
C THR A 44 -12.61 3.78 -4.76
N THR A 45 -13.11 3.72 -5.99
CA THR A 45 -13.48 2.47 -6.65
C THR A 45 -12.26 1.57 -6.82
N LEU A 46 -12.47 0.26 -6.65
CA LEU A 46 -11.44 -0.74 -6.92
C LEU A 46 -11.02 -0.71 -8.39
N ASN A 47 -9.74 -0.96 -8.64
CA ASN A 47 -9.24 -1.14 -10.00
C ASN A 47 -9.63 -2.54 -10.54
N GLU A 48 -9.44 -2.75 -11.84
CA GLU A 48 -9.84 -4.02 -12.48
C GLU A 48 -9.05 -5.23 -11.99
N THR A 49 -7.77 -5.05 -11.59
CA THR A 49 -6.97 -6.15 -11.04
C THR A 49 -7.46 -6.58 -9.66
N GLU A 50 -7.88 -5.63 -8.82
CA GLU A 50 -8.51 -5.89 -7.52
C GLU A 50 -9.87 -6.57 -7.69
N LYS A 51 -10.72 -6.08 -8.59
CA LYS A 51 -12.00 -6.73 -8.90
C LYS A 51 -11.81 -8.15 -9.42
N GLN A 52 -10.84 -8.36 -10.30
CA GLN A 52 -10.53 -9.69 -10.81
C GLN A 52 -10.05 -10.61 -9.68
N THR A 53 -9.20 -10.12 -8.78
CA THR A 53 -8.76 -10.89 -7.60
C THR A 53 -9.94 -11.29 -6.71
N LEU A 54 -10.88 -10.38 -6.46
CA LEU A 54 -12.11 -10.69 -5.70
C LEU A 54 -12.98 -11.72 -6.43
N LYS A 55 -13.11 -11.59 -7.75
CA LYS A 55 -13.85 -12.55 -8.58
C LYS A 55 -13.20 -13.94 -8.55
N ASP A 56 -11.88 -14.01 -8.55
CA ASP A 56 -11.14 -15.27 -8.46
C ASP A 56 -11.35 -15.93 -7.09
N ILE A 57 -11.35 -15.16 -5.99
CA ILE A 57 -11.69 -15.65 -4.65
C ILE A 57 -13.12 -16.22 -4.65
N LEU A 58 -14.10 -15.47 -5.15
CA LEU A 58 -15.49 -15.93 -5.20
C LEU A 58 -15.61 -17.22 -6.03
N ASN A 59 -14.95 -17.31 -7.18
CA ASN A 59 -14.98 -18.51 -8.02
C ASN A 59 -14.25 -19.71 -7.39
N GLN A 60 -13.16 -19.48 -6.65
CA GLN A 60 -12.39 -20.53 -5.99
C GLN A 60 -13.16 -21.16 -4.82
N TYR A 61 -13.97 -20.35 -4.12
CA TYR A 61 -14.64 -20.76 -2.89
C TYR A 61 -16.17 -20.87 -3.02
N LYS A 62 -16.73 -20.80 -4.23
CA LYS A 62 -18.18 -21.01 -4.44
C LYS A 62 -18.56 -22.47 -4.26
N ASN A 63 -19.77 -22.70 -3.77
CA ASN A 63 -20.45 -23.99 -3.78
C ASN A 63 -21.58 -23.94 -4.84
N GLU A 64 -22.49 -24.91 -4.79
CA GLU A 64 -23.74 -24.84 -5.55
C GLU A 64 -24.66 -23.79 -4.90
N ASN A 65 -25.20 -22.87 -5.72
CA ASN A 65 -26.17 -21.81 -5.38
C ASN A 65 -25.66 -20.40 -4.97
N GLN A 66 -24.38 -20.04 -5.16
CA GLN A 66 -23.92 -18.64 -4.97
C GLN A 66 -23.96 -17.82 -6.27
N GLU A 67 -24.47 -16.59 -6.17
CA GLU A 67 -24.51 -15.61 -7.27
C GLU A 67 -23.24 -14.74 -7.29
N VAL A 68 -22.19 -15.23 -7.96
CA VAL A 68 -20.87 -14.58 -8.01
C VAL A 68 -20.93 -13.12 -8.47
N ILE A 69 -21.85 -12.76 -9.37
CA ILE A 69 -21.92 -11.39 -9.91
C ILE A 69 -22.41 -10.41 -8.83
N GLN A 70 -23.51 -10.73 -8.16
CA GLN A 70 -24.06 -9.88 -7.10
C GLN A 70 -23.10 -9.81 -5.89
N ASP A 71 -22.53 -10.94 -5.50
CA ASP A 71 -21.55 -10.99 -4.41
C ASP A 71 -20.29 -10.19 -4.74
N LEU A 72 -19.84 -10.18 -6.01
CA LEU A 72 -18.70 -9.40 -6.44
C LEU A 72 -18.94 -7.89 -6.32
N GLU A 73 -20.12 -7.40 -6.70
CA GLU A 73 -20.49 -5.99 -6.54
C GLU A 73 -20.46 -5.57 -5.07
N TYR A 74 -21.11 -6.36 -4.20
CA TYR A 74 -21.18 -6.06 -2.78
C TYR A 74 -19.81 -6.15 -2.09
N LEU A 75 -19.04 -7.20 -2.37
CA LEU A 75 -17.70 -7.38 -1.82
C LEU A 75 -16.74 -6.29 -2.31
N SER A 76 -16.91 -5.81 -3.54
CA SER A 76 -16.12 -4.68 -4.07
C SER A 76 -16.42 -3.39 -3.29
N SER A 77 -17.70 -3.12 -2.99
CA SER A 77 -18.09 -1.96 -2.17
C SER A 77 -17.48 -2.04 -0.77
N LEU A 78 -17.67 -3.17 -0.08
CA LEU A 78 -17.11 -3.39 1.27
C LEU A 78 -15.59 -3.24 1.29
N THR A 79 -14.91 -3.78 0.27
CA THR A 79 -13.45 -3.67 0.17
C THR A 79 -13.02 -2.21 -0.02
N ALA A 80 -13.73 -1.44 -0.85
CA ALA A 80 -13.45 -0.02 -1.03
C ALA A 80 -13.66 0.78 0.26
N GLU A 81 -14.73 0.49 1.02
CA GLU A 81 -15.00 1.10 2.32
C GLU A 81 -13.90 0.79 3.34
N VAL A 82 -13.50 -0.49 3.45
CA VAL A 82 -12.38 -0.90 4.32
C VAL A 82 -11.09 -0.18 3.92
N LYS A 83 -10.80 -0.01 2.63
CA LYS A 83 -9.65 0.77 2.18
C LYS A 83 -9.76 2.23 2.63
N ALA A 84 -10.93 2.86 2.46
CA ALA A 84 -11.17 4.25 2.83
C ALA A 84 -11.03 4.50 4.34
N ILE A 85 -11.54 3.61 5.20
CA ILE A 85 -11.36 3.69 6.67
C ILE A 85 -9.87 3.68 7.01
N ASN A 86 -9.14 2.73 6.43
CA ASN A 86 -7.73 2.56 6.72
C ASN A 86 -6.90 3.78 6.26
N SER A 87 -7.16 4.31 5.06
CA SER A 87 -6.51 5.55 4.59
C SER A 87 -6.79 6.71 5.55
N GLN A 88 -8.05 6.91 5.93
CA GLN A 88 -8.44 7.98 6.84
C GLN A 88 -7.78 7.82 8.23
N ALA A 89 -7.72 6.59 8.76
CA ALA A 89 -7.08 6.30 10.03
C ALA A 89 -5.59 6.68 10.01
N ILE A 90 -4.87 6.34 8.94
CA ILE A 90 -3.45 6.69 8.77
C ILE A 90 -3.26 8.21 8.78
N ILE A 91 -4.08 8.94 8.02
CA ILE A 91 -4.04 10.41 7.94
C ILE A 91 -4.29 11.02 9.31
N LEU A 92 -5.32 10.57 10.02
CA LEU A 92 -5.68 11.06 11.35
C LEU A 92 -4.56 10.81 12.35
N HIS A 93 -4.01 9.59 12.40
CA HIS A 93 -2.86 9.29 13.26
C HIS A 93 -1.65 10.15 12.89
N GLY A 94 -1.30 10.27 11.61
CA GLY A 94 -0.18 11.07 11.14
C GLY A 94 -0.27 12.54 11.58
N GLU A 95 -1.47 13.14 11.52
CA GLU A 95 -1.70 14.49 12.03
C GLU A 95 -1.43 14.61 13.54
N ARG A 96 -1.92 13.65 14.36
CA ARG A 96 -1.71 13.68 15.81
C ARG A 96 -0.24 13.45 16.16
N ILE A 97 0.43 12.55 15.45
CA ILE A 97 1.86 12.28 15.61
C ILE A 97 2.67 13.54 15.27
N GLN A 98 2.34 14.25 14.19
CA GLN A 98 2.99 15.52 13.84
C GLN A 98 2.82 16.57 14.95
N LYS A 99 1.61 16.70 15.53
CA LYS A 99 1.37 17.61 16.66
C LYS A 99 2.18 17.23 17.89
N ALA A 100 2.24 15.94 18.23
CA ALA A 100 3.06 15.45 19.33
C ALA A 100 4.56 15.72 19.08
N GLN A 101 5.04 15.54 17.84
CA GLN A 101 6.41 15.85 17.45
C GLN A 101 6.74 17.32 17.68
N GLN A 102 5.84 18.24 17.30
CA GLN A 102 6.01 19.68 17.50
C GLN A 102 6.15 20.03 18.99
N ILE A 103 5.30 19.46 19.86
CA ILE A 103 5.37 19.66 21.31
C ILE A 103 6.70 19.12 21.86
N LEU A 104 7.10 17.92 21.43
CA LEU A 104 8.28 17.24 21.98
C LEU A 104 9.61 17.72 21.38
N THR A 105 9.59 18.66 20.43
CA THR A 105 10.81 19.22 19.81
C THR A 105 11.64 20.05 20.80
N SER A 106 11.02 20.66 21.81
CA SER A 106 11.72 21.42 22.85
C SER A 106 12.27 20.57 23.99
N TYR A 107 12.07 19.25 23.95
CA TYR A 107 12.50 18.31 24.99
C TYR A 107 13.82 17.64 24.60
N GLN A 108 14.42 16.91 25.55
CA GLN A 108 15.64 16.15 25.32
C GLN A 108 15.51 15.19 24.12
N GLU A 109 16.62 14.99 23.41
CA GLU A 109 16.72 14.00 22.34
C GLU A 109 16.18 12.63 22.80
N GLY A 110 15.33 12.03 21.96
CA GLY A 110 14.68 10.75 22.26
C GLY A 110 13.30 10.86 22.91
N ALA A 111 12.88 12.03 23.42
CA ALA A 111 11.55 12.22 24.02
C ALA A 111 10.41 11.81 23.07
N PHE A 112 10.49 12.24 21.80
CA PHE A 112 9.53 11.83 20.78
C PHE A 112 9.53 10.32 20.54
N SER A 113 10.70 9.68 20.45
CA SER A 113 10.80 8.22 20.29
C SER A 113 10.24 7.45 21.48
N ALA A 114 10.45 7.95 22.71
CA ALA A 114 9.88 7.35 23.91
C ALA A 114 8.34 7.46 23.92
N TRP A 115 7.80 8.62 23.53
CA TRP A 115 6.36 8.81 23.38
C TRP A 115 5.75 7.87 22.33
N LEU A 116 6.42 7.67 21.20
CA LEU A 116 6.00 6.71 20.16
C LEU A 116 5.92 5.29 20.72
N ILE A 117 6.95 4.84 21.45
CA ILE A 117 6.97 3.50 22.06
C ILE A 117 5.87 3.37 23.12
N CYS A 118 5.68 4.39 23.96
CA CYS A 118 4.65 4.40 25.00
C CYS A 118 3.24 4.31 24.40
N THR A 119 2.98 4.99 23.29
CA THR A 119 1.64 5.10 22.69
C THR A 119 1.31 3.96 21.72
N TYR A 120 2.29 3.50 20.93
CA TYR A 120 2.09 2.53 19.85
C TYR A 120 2.76 1.18 20.09
N GLY A 121 3.55 1.03 21.17
CA GLY A 121 4.35 -0.17 21.44
C GLY A 121 5.55 -0.36 20.50
N ASN A 122 5.72 0.51 19.49
CA ASN A 122 6.81 0.45 18.52
C ASN A 122 7.05 1.82 17.85
N ARG A 123 8.20 1.98 17.19
CA ARG A 123 8.53 3.21 16.42
C ARG A 123 8.10 3.13 14.96
N GLN A 124 8.11 1.93 14.36
CA GLN A 124 8.00 1.78 12.91
C GLN A 124 6.63 2.22 12.38
N THR A 125 5.55 1.73 12.96
CA THR A 125 4.18 2.05 12.54
C THR A 125 3.89 3.55 12.60
N PRO A 126 4.13 4.25 13.73
CA PRO A 126 3.86 5.69 13.76
C PRO A 126 4.78 6.51 12.86
N TYR A 127 6.05 6.11 12.63
CA TYR A 127 6.88 6.78 11.62
C TYR A 127 6.33 6.59 10.21
N ASN A 128 5.83 5.40 9.86
CA ASN A 128 5.18 5.17 8.57
C ASN A 128 3.94 6.05 8.40
N PHE A 129 3.12 6.19 9.45
CA PHE A 129 1.94 7.06 9.43
C PHE A 129 2.31 8.53 9.27
N LEU A 130 3.30 9.01 10.02
CA LEU A 130 3.79 10.38 9.92
C LEU A 130 4.29 10.69 8.50
N GLN A 131 5.17 9.84 7.96
CA GLN A 131 5.72 10.03 6.62
C GLN A 131 4.64 9.97 5.53
N TYR A 132 3.69 9.04 5.64
CA TYR A 132 2.56 8.97 4.72
C TYR A 132 1.75 10.27 4.76
N TYR A 133 1.42 10.75 5.95
CA TYR A 133 0.65 11.99 6.14
C TYR A 133 1.39 13.22 5.59
N GLU A 134 2.70 13.31 5.81
CA GLU A 134 3.53 14.37 5.25
C GLU A 134 3.51 14.36 3.72
N LEU A 135 3.67 13.19 3.09
CA LEU A 135 3.54 13.04 1.64
C LEU A 135 2.13 13.42 1.15
N TYR A 136 1.09 12.93 1.83
CA TYR A 136 -0.32 13.20 1.50
C TYR A 136 -0.63 14.69 1.50
N ARG A 137 -0.07 15.45 2.45
CA ARG A 137 -0.20 16.91 2.51
C ARG A 137 0.63 17.64 1.48
N ALA A 138 1.76 17.08 1.07
CA ALA A 138 2.66 17.71 0.10
C ALA A 138 2.19 17.56 -1.36
N ILE A 139 1.38 16.55 -1.67
CA ILE A 139 0.87 16.32 -3.02
C ILE A 139 -0.45 17.07 -3.31
N PRO A 140 -0.75 17.41 -4.57
CA PRO A 140 -2.04 17.95 -4.97
C PRO A 140 -3.20 17.03 -4.60
N VAL A 141 -4.36 17.61 -4.30
CA VAL A 141 -5.59 16.87 -3.96
C VAL A 141 -5.98 15.87 -5.04
N SER A 142 -5.72 16.19 -6.32
CA SER A 142 -5.96 15.31 -7.45
C SER A 142 -5.12 14.02 -7.45
N LEU A 143 -3.99 14.00 -6.74
CA LEU A 143 -3.13 12.81 -6.59
C LEU A 143 -3.38 12.06 -5.28
N GLN A 144 -4.16 12.61 -4.34
CA GLN A 144 -4.44 11.96 -3.07
C GLN A 144 -5.24 10.67 -3.26
N THR A 145 -6.25 10.69 -4.13
CA THR A 145 -7.03 9.50 -4.48
C THR A 145 -6.18 8.42 -5.16
N GLN A 146 -5.22 8.82 -5.99
CA GLN A 146 -4.26 7.88 -6.59
C GLN A 146 -3.31 7.29 -5.54
N LEU A 147 -2.88 8.09 -4.56
CA LEU A 147 -2.07 7.59 -3.45
C LEU A 147 -2.83 6.56 -2.59
N ASP A 148 -4.14 6.73 -2.43
CA ASP A 148 -5.01 5.78 -1.71
C ASP A 148 -5.15 4.42 -2.42
N LEU A 149 -4.92 4.38 -3.73
CA LEU A 149 -4.93 3.14 -4.51
C LEU A 149 -3.64 2.33 -4.39
N ILE A 150 -2.52 2.99 -4.05
CA ILE A 150 -1.21 2.34 -3.96
C ILE A 150 -1.18 1.33 -2.78
N PRO A 151 -0.56 0.15 -2.96
CA PRO A 151 -0.35 -0.79 -1.87
C PRO A 151 0.35 -0.13 -0.67
N ARG A 152 -0.25 -0.22 0.52
CA ARG A 152 0.20 0.52 1.73
C ARG A 152 1.70 0.45 1.99
N GLN A 153 2.29 -0.74 1.90
CA GLN A 153 3.72 -0.92 2.13
C GLN A 153 4.58 -0.15 1.11
N ALA A 154 4.15 -0.09 -0.15
CA ALA A 154 4.81 0.69 -1.18
C ALA A 154 4.60 2.19 -0.96
N ALA A 155 3.41 2.63 -0.54
CA ALA A 155 3.17 4.02 -0.15
C ALA A 155 4.07 4.47 1.00
N TYR A 156 4.21 3.66 2.06
CA TYR A 156 5.15 3.93 3.16
C TYR A 156 6.60 3.99 2.67
N SER A 157 7.00 3.05 1.81
CA SER A 157 8.33 3.09 1.21
C SER A 157 8.55 4.38 0.44
N LEU A 158 7.65 4.75 -0.47
CA LEU A 158 7.71 5.99 -1.26
C LEU A 158 7.77 7.24 -0.37
N ALA A 159 6.94 7.30 0.66
CA ALA A 159 6.90 8.39 1.61
C ALA A 159 8.23 8.54 2.37
N SER A 160 8.77 7.43 2.87
CA SER A 160 9.99 7.38 3.68
C SER A 160 11.30 7.70 2.95
N ARG A 161 11.31 7.61 1.62
CA ARG A 161 12.50 7.78 0.79
C ARG A 161 12.84 9.25 0.62
N GLN A 162 14.12 9.58 0.69
CA GLN A 162 14.59 10.92 0.36
C GLN A 162 14.63 11.09 -1.16
N GLY A 163 14.22 12.25 -1.65
CA GLY A 163 14.23 12.57 -3.07
C GLY A 163 13.22 13.64 -3.48
N PRO A 164 13.28 14.12 -4.72
CA PRO A 164 12.41 15.17 -5.22
C PRO A 164 10.92 14.77 -5.16
N LEU A 165 10.08 15.66 -4.63
CA LEU A 165 8.64 15.45 -4.56
C LEU A 165 8.02 15.21 -5.95
N ALA A 166 8.52 15.87 -6.99
CA ALA A 166 8.05 15.71 -8.36
C ALA A 166 8.17 14.26 -8.87
N GLN A 167 9.24 13.55 -8.50
CA GLN A 167 9.42 12.14 -8.87
C GLN A 167 8.44 11.24 -8.11
N LYS A 168 8.20 11.53 -6.82
CA LYS A 168 7.18 10.81 -6.04
C LYS A 168 5.79 11.00 -6.63
N GLN A 169 5.45 12.24 -7.02
CA GLN A 169 4.21 12.56 -7.70
C GLN A 169 4.09 11.84 -9.04
N HIS A 170 5.18 11.71 -9.80
CA HIS A 170 5.18 10.96 -11.06
C HIS A 170 4.82 9.49 -10.84
N ILE A 171 5.46 8.82 -9.87
CA ILE A 171 5.14 7.42 -9.52
C ILE A 171 3.68 7.27 -9.09
N ILE A 172 3.15 8.21 -8.31
CA ILE A 172 1.74 8.20 -7.90
C ILE A 172 0.82 8.36 -9.13
N LYS A 173 1.15 9.28 -10.02
CA LYS A 173 0.35 9.58 -11.21
C LYS A 173 0.35 8.44 -12.23
N THR A 174 1.44 7.70 -12.36
CA THR A 174 1.59 6.58 -13.31
C THR A 174 1.19 5.22 -12.72
N TYR A 175 0.70 5.19 -11.48
CA TYR A 175 0.19 3.97 -10.88
C TYR A 175 -1.06 3.49 -11.63
N GLN A 176 -1.02 2.23 -12.09
CA GLN A 176 -2.06 1.60 -12.91
C GLN A 176 -2.42 0.21 -12.36
N GLY A 177 -2.23 -0.03 -11.07
CA GLY A 177 -2.52 -1.32 -10.45
C GLY A 177 -1.35 -2.30 -10.44
N GLN A 178 -0.10 -1.80 -10.60
CA GLN A 178 1.09 -2.63 -10.44
C GLN A 178 1.09 -3.31 -9.06
N SER A 179 1.69 -4.51 -9.00
CA SER A 179 1.80 -5.26 -7.76
C SER A 179 2.68 -4.53 -6.75
N LYS A 180 2.50 -4.90 -5.48
CA LYS A 180 3.32 -4.39 -4.38
C LYS A 180 4.82 -4.59 -4.64
N GLN A 181 5.22 -5.73 -5.22
CA GLN A 181 6.63 -6.05 -5.45
C GLN A 181 7.22 -5.17 -6.55
N GLU A 182 6.54 -5.05 -7.69
CA GLU A 182 6.97 -4.19 -8.81
C GLU A 182 7.11 -2.74 -8.37
N LEU A 183 6.14 -2.23 -7.61
CA LEU A 183 6.18 -0.85 -7.16
C LEU A 183 7.30 -0.61 -6.13
N LEU A 184 7.55 -1.56 -5.23
CA LEU A 184 8.68 -1.48 -4.29
C LEU A 184 10.02 -1.47 -5.03
N GLU A 185 10.14 -2.28 -6.08
CA GLU A 185 11.35 -2.32 -6.89
C GLU A 185 11.58 -1.01 -7.65
N LEU A 186 10.54 -0.48 -8.30
CA LEU A 186 10.57 0.83 -8.94
C LEU A 186 11.00 1.94 -7.98
N ILE A 187 10.46 1.94 -6.75
CA ILE A 187 10.81 2.91 -5.70
C ILE A 187 12.29 2.77 -5.31
N ARG A 188 12.81 1.54 -5.19
CA ARG A 188 14.21 1.30 -4.83
C ARG A 188 15.17 1.78 -5.91
N ILE A 189 14.83 1.56 -7.18
CA ILE A 189 15.62 1.99 -8.33
C ILE A 189 15.61 3.51 -8.45
N THR A 190 14.44 4.14 -8.28
CA THR A 190 14.27 5.59 -8.44
C THR A 190 14.86 6.36 -7.25
N PHE A 191 14.72 5.82 -6.04
CA PHE A 191 15.24 6.42 -4.80
C PHE A 191 16.17 5.43 -4.10
N PRO A 192 17.40 5.21 -4.62
CA PRO A 192 18.36 4.33 -3.98
C PRO A 192 18.66 4.81 -2.55
N LEU A 193 18.91 3.87 -1.63
CA LEU A 193 19.36 4.25 -0.29
C LEU A 193 20.75 4.87 -0.41
N SER A 194 20.99 5.96 0.31
CA SER A 194 22.37 6.46 0.42
C SER A 194 23.23 5.41 1.12
N ILE A 195 24.51 5.32 0.76
CA ILE A 195 25.50 4.43 1.39
C ILE A 195 25.58 4.66 2.92
N LYS A 196 25.21 5.86 3.39
CA LYS A 196 25.17 6.24 4.82
C LYS A 196 23.84 5.92 5.52
N ASP A 197 22.83 5.41 4.82
CA ASP A 197 21.53 5.08 5.41
C ASP A 197 21.67 3.78 6.21
N LYS A 198 21.39 3.80 7.52
CA LYS A 198 21.43 2.63 8.42
C LYS A 198 20.46 1.50 8.00
N ARG A 199 19.51 1.79 7.10
CA ARG A 199 18.58 0.81 6.51
C ARG A 199 19.12 0.18 5.22
N ALA A 200 20.21 0.70 4.67
CA ALA A 200 20.94 -0.01 3.62
C ALA A 200 21.42 -1.30 4.26
N GLN A 201 20.97 -2.42 3.71
CA GLN A 201 21.46 -3.71 4.17
C GLN A 201 22.97 -3.71 3.97
N ASP A 202 23.72 -3.85 5.06
CA ASP A 202 25.13 -4.17 4.97
C ASP A 202 25.21 -5.60 4.46
N VAL A 203 25.19 -5.72 3.12
CA VAL A 203 25.15 -7.00 2.42
C VAL A 203 26.37 -7.83 2.82
N ALA A 204 27.51 -7.19 3.08
CA ALA A 204 28.70 -7.85 3.60
C ALA A 204 28.44 -8.45 4.99
N ASN A 205 27.91 -7.68 5.95
CA ASN A 205 27.59 -8.20 7.28
C ASN A 205 26.48 -9.26 7.27
N ILE A 206 25.46 -9.12 6.42
CA ILE A 206 24.42 -10.14 6.26
C ILE A 206 25.01 -11.44 5.72
N THR A 207 25.88 -11.35 4.71
CA THR A 207 26.58 -12.50 4.13
C THR A 207 27.48 -13.17 5.17
N ILE A 208 28.22 -12.40 5.97
CA ILE A 208 29.06 -12.89 7.07
C ILE A 208 28.20 -13.62 8.12
N LEU A 209 27.06 -13.06 8.52
CA LEU A 209 26.15 -13.69 9.48
C LEU A 209 25.53 -14.98 8.91
N GLY A 210 25.22 -15.01 7.62
CA GLY A 210 24.76 -16.21 6.92
C GLY A 210 25.80 -17.33 6.95
N LEU A 211 27.05 -17.03 6.60
CA LEU A 211 28.17 -17.98 6.64
C LEU A 211 28.42 -18.52 8.05
N LYS A 212 28.34 -17.65 9.09
CA LYS A 212 28.44 -18.09 10.49
C LYS A 212 27.34 -19.09 10.87
N LYS A 213 26.09 -18.88 10.42
CA LYS A 213 24.98 -19.84 10.66
C LYS A 213 25.22 -21.17 9.95
N ILE A 214 25.70 -21.14 8.72
CA ILE A 214 26.04 -22.36 7.96
C ILE A 214 27.14 -23.15 8.69
N LEU A 215 28.19 -22.48 9.20
CA LEU A 215 29.23 -23.13 9.99
C LEU A 215 28.67 -23.80 11.25
N VAL A 216 27.73 -23.17 11.94
CA VAL A 216 27.06 -23.77 13.11
C VAL A 216 26.25 -25.00 12.70
N GLN A 217 25.58 -24.98 11.54
CA GLN A 217 24.82 -26.14 11.03
C GLN A 217 25.73 -27.31 10.66
N ILE A 218 26.87 -27.04 10.01
CA ILE A 218 27.87 -28.07 9.63
C ILE A 218 28.47 -28.75 10.87
N LYS A 219 28.61 -28.01 11.98
CA LYS A 219 29.13 -28.54 13.25
C LYS A 219 28.12 -29.40 14.03
N LYS A 220 26.86 -29.48 13.61
CA LYS A 220 25.86 -30.31 14.29
C LYS A 220 26.12 -31.79 13.99
N SER A 221 25.91 -32.64 14.99
CA SER A 221 26.04 -34.10 14.87
C SER A 221 25.13 -34.73 13.82
N ALA A 222 24.01 -34.07 13.47
CA ALA A 222 23.09 -34.51 12.42
C ALA A 222 23.56 -34.18 10.98
N PHE A 223 24.66 -33.44 10.82
CA PHE A 223 25.18 -33.08 9.52
C PHE A 223 26.06 -34.20 8.95
N CYS A 224 25.44 -35.12 8.20
CA CYS A 224 26.10 -36.27 7.58
C CYS A 224 25.97 -36.21 6.04
N PRO A 225 26.77 -35.39 5.35
CA PRO A 225 26.69 -35.28 3.90
C PRO A 225 27.23 -36.54 3.21
N THR A 226 26.60 -36.93 2.11
CA THR A 226 27.14 -37.95 1.19
C THR A 226 28.42 -37.44 0.51
N ASN A 227 29.22 -38.36 -0.06
CA ASN A 227 30.44 -37.98 -0.80
C ASN A 227 30.16 -36.97 -1.94
N LYS A 228 29.03 -37.12 -2.65
CA LYS A 228 28.60 -36.20 -3.70
C LYS A 228 28.27 -34.81 -3.14
N GLN A 229 27.53 -34.75 -2.03
CA GLN A 229 27.21 -33.48 -1.35
C GLN A 229 28.46 -32.80 -0.78
N LYS A 230 29.42 -33.57 -0.26
CA LYS A 230 30.71 -33.05 0.22
C LYS A 230 31.51 -32.42 -0.92
N GLN A 231 31.59 -33.08 -2.07
CA GLN A 231 32.25 -32.53 -3.26
C GLN A 231 31.59 -31.23 -3.73
N GLN A 232 30.25 -31.18 -3.74
CA GLN A 232 29.50 -29.98 -4.10
C GLN A 232 29.68 -28.82 -3.11
N LEU A 233 29.76 -29.11 -1.80
CA LEU A 233 30.07 -28.10 -0.80
C LEU A 233 31.49 -27.52 -1.00
N LEU A 234 32.46 -28.37 -1.33
CA LEU A 234 33.83 -27.94 -1.60
C LEU A 234 33.94 -27.10 -2.87
N SER A 235 33.17 -27.40 -3.93
CA SER A 235 33.14 -26.57 -5.14
C SER A 235 32.53 -25.21 -4.86
N LEU A 236 31.40 -25.14 -4.13
CA LEU A 236 30.76 -23.89 -3.73
C LEU A 236 31.67 -23.02 -2.84
N LEU A 237 32.44 -23.63 -1.94
CA LEU A 237 33.42 -22.91 -1.13
C LEU A 237 34.56 -22.33 -1.98
N LYS A 238 34.98 -23.05 -3.03
CA LYS A 238 36.01 -22.58 -3.96
C LYS A 238 35.51 -21.39 -4.78
N GLU A 239 34.30 -21.48 -5.33
CA GLU A 239 33.67 -20.38 -6.06
C GLU A 239 33.46 -19.14 -5.19
N LEU A 240 33.02 -19.33 -3.95
CA LEU A 240 32.84 -18.26 -2.97
C LEU A 240 34.19 -17.58 -2.65
N LYS A 241 35.26 -18.36 -2.47
CA LYS A 241 36.60 -17.82 -2.26
C LYS A 241 37.06 -16.97 -3.44
N THR A 242 36.96 -17.48 -4.66
CA THR A 242 37.36 -16.73 -5.87
C THR A 242 36.54 -15.46 -6.02
N SER A 243 35.23 -15.51 -5.74
CA SER A 243 34.34 -14.35 -5.84
C SER A 243 34.69 -13.27 -4.82
N VAL A 244 35.11 -13.64 -3.61
CA VAL A 244 35.55 -12.69 -2.57
C VAL A 244 36.92 -12.10 -2.92
N GLU A 245 37.86 -12.91 -3.39
CA GLU A 245 39.19 -12.45 -3.82
C GLU A 245 39.15 -11.53 -5.05
N SER A 246 38.11 -11.63 -5.88
CA SER A 246 37.90 -10.74 -7.04
C SER A 246 37.21 -9.41 -6.72
N LEU A 247 36.78 -9.19 -5.46
CA LEU A 247 36.23 -7.89 -5.06
C LEU A 247 37.39 -6.89 -4.93
N HIS A 248 37.36 -5.82 -5.73
CA HIS A 248 38.23 -4.66 -5.55
C HIS A 248 37.58 -3.66 -4.59
N ASP A 249 38.42 -3.03 -3.75
CA ASP A 249 38.03 -1.94 -2.85
C ASP A 249 37.51 -0.70 -3.61
#